data_AF-A0A8H7NKM1-F1
#
_entry.id   AF-A0A8H7NKM1-F1
#
_cell.length_a   1.000
_cell.length_b   1.000
_cell.length_c   1.000
_cell.angle_alpha   90.00
_cell.angle_beta   90.00
_cell.angle_gamma   90.00
#
_symmetry.space_group_name_H-M   'P 1'
#
loop_
_entity.id
_entity.type
_entity.pdbx_description
1 polymer ?
#
loop_
_entity_poly.entity_id
_entity_poly.type
_entity_poly.pdbx_seq_one_letter_code
_entity_poly.pdbx_strand_id
1 'polypeptide(L)'
;MLYIRSADKLERTARWVERYPGGLSALKDVIVNDKLGICEELSKEMDDLVGTYHCEWTNVVRDSGRRNAFRQFVNTDEVQQVSESISERSQKRPADWPEDSSPLRFDVLDVAKDAKWEWREVCKLSALDRQTDAPTSATVKYGDVQLAVWNIPGRGLRASQNMCPHRRAFVLADGLIGQDEQDREYVSCPLHKRNYYLDPKPSNGGGKCSDSDYSIMTFEAKEDEENDAVLLRLPPTDALDAVLSTSKWMLRRAEEEASHLAGVSDHSIEISGPLPPSQMEERLRLMDGITSQEAPTAQISCGSSALDW
;
A
#
# COMPACT_ATOMS: atom_id res chain seq x y z
N MET A 1 16.85 29.99 13.09
CA MET A 1 15.95 31.07 12.63
C MET A 1 16.55 31.92 11.51
N LEU A 2 17.77 32.45 11.61
CA LEU A 2 18.39 33.26 10.53
C LEU A 2 18.41 32.57 9.16
N TYR A 3 18.75 31.28 9.11
CA TYR A 3 18.68 30.46 7.89
C TYR A 3 17.26 30.42 7.30
N ILE A 4 16.27 30.07 8.12
CA ILE A 4 14.86 29.96 7.71
C ILE A 4 14.34 31.28 7.13
N ARG A 5 14.76 32.42 7.69
CA ARG A 5 14.37 33.76 7.23
C ARG A 5 15.02 34.20 5.91
N SER A 6 16.22 33.71 5.60
CA SER A 6 17.07 34.29 4.54
C SER A 6 17.49 33.32 3.44
N ALA A 7 17.26 32.03 3.63
CA ALA A 7 17.45 31.02 2.60
C ALA A 7 16.28 31.03 1.61
N ASP A 8 16.60 30.68 0.37
CA ASP A 8 15.58 30.50 -0.66
C ASP A 8 14.84 29.16 -0.46
N LYS A 9 13.70 28.99 -1.14
CA LYS A 9 12.88 27.78 -1.05
C LYS A 9 13.69 26.55 -1.49
N LEU A 10 13.71 25.53 -0.63
CA LEU A 10 14.45 24.27 -0.86
C LEU A 10 15.97 24.46 -1.07
N GLU A 11 16.51 25.62 -0.66
CA GLU A 11 17.94 25.84 -0.73
C GLU A 11 18.67 24.91 0.24
N ARG A 12 19.87 24.45 -0.15
CA ARG A 12 20.76 23.71 0.74
C ARG A 12 21.59 24.69 1.56
N THR A 13 21.80 24.39 2.84
CA THR A 13 22.55 25.26 3.77
C THR A 13 23.93 25.64 3.24
N ALA A 14 24.66 24.72 2.61
CA ALA A 14 25.97 25.03 2.01
C ALA A 14 25.91 26.12 0.93
N ARG A 15 24.93 26.03 0.01
CA ARG A 15 24.73 27.03 -1.06
C ARG A 15 24.29 28.39 -0.51
N TRP A 16 23.43 28.36 0.51
CA TRP A 16 23.05 29.58 1.21
C TRP A 16 24.26 30.26 1.87
N VAL A 17 25.13 29.51 2.55
CA VAL A 17 26.37 30.06 3.17
C VAL A 17 27.30 30.66 2.12
N GLU A 18 27.50 30.00 0.97
CA GLU A 18 28.34 30.50 -0.13
C GLU A 18 27.85 31.84 -0.68
N ARG A 19 26.53 31.99 -0.82
CA ARG A 19 25.91 33.22 -1.36
C ARG A 19 25.80 34.34 -0.31
N TYR A 20 25.72 33.99 0.97
CA TYR A 20 25.51 34.98 2.03
C TYR A 20 26.60 36.07 1.97
N PRO A 21 26.26 37.37 1.99
CA PRO A 21 27.27 38.43 1.89
C PRO A 21 28.34 38.32 2.99
N GLY A 22 29.60 38.14 2.57
CA GLY A 22 30.74 37.92 3.49
C GLY A 22 30.88 36.48 4.02
N GLY A 23 30.08 35.55 3.48
CA GLY A 23 30.16 34.11 3.69
C GLY A 23 30.09 33.69 5.16
N LEU A 24 30.80 32.61 5.47
CA LEU A 24 30.83 32.03 6.82
C LEU A 24 31.37 33.02 7.88
N SER A 25 32.35 33.86 7.51
CA SER A 25 32.92 34.85 8.43
C SER A 25 31.87 35.88 8.88
N ALA A 26 31.06 36.39 7.94
CA ALA A 26 29.97 37.30 8.28
C ALA A 26 28.90 36.62 9.12
N LEU A 27 28.52 35.38 8.79
CA LEU A 27 27.57 34.61 9.60
C LEU A 27 28.07 34.40 11.03
N LYS A 28 29.37 34.11 11.19
CA LYS A 28 30.00 34.00 12.51
C LYS A 28 29.91 35.31 13.29
N ASP A 29 30.17 36.45 12.65
CA ASP A 29 30.01 37.76 13.29
C ASP A 29 28.57 38.06 13.70
N VAL A 30 27.59 37.71 12.86
CA VAL A 30 26.18 37.94 13.16
C VAL A 30 25.71 37.06 14.31
N ILE A 31 26.11 35.77 14.34
CA ILE A 31 25.60 34.80 15.30
C ILE A 31 26.40 34.80 16.62
N VAL A 32 27.72 34.94 16.55
CA VAL A 32 28.60 34.86 17.73
C VAL A 32 28.82 36.22 18.36
N ASN A 33 29.04 37.26 17.54
CA ASN A 33 29.34 38.61 18.03
C ASN A 33 28.09 39.50 18.08
N ASP A 34 26.89 38.93 17.85
CA ASP A 34 25.60 39.62 17.75
C ASP A 34 25.67 40.96 17.00
N LYS A 35 26.41 40.97 15.89
CA LYS A 35 26.73 42.21 15.17
C LYS A 35 25.49 43.01 14.74
N LEU A 36 24.35 42.35 14.57
CA LEU A 36 23.09 42.95 14.16
C LEU A 36 22.10 43.19 15.32
N GLY A 37 22.40 42.73 16.55
CA GLY A 37 21.51 42.85 17.70
C GLY A 37 20.21 42.03 17.58
N ILE A 38 20.24 40.93 16.83
CA ILE A 38 19.05 40.11 16.51
C ILE A 38 19.04 38.77 17.24
N CYS A 39 20.11 38.40 17.95
CA CYS A 39 20.24 37.07 18.54
C CYS A 39 19.15 36.76 19.59
N GLU A 40 18.73 37.77 20.37
CA GLU A 40 17.64 37.61 21.34
C GLU A 40 16.30 37.29 20.63
N GLU A 41 15.98 38.04 19.57
CA GLU A 41 14.77 37.80 18.77
C GLU A 41 14.79 36.41 18.12
N LEU A 42 15.93 36.03 17.51
CA LEU A 42 16.09 34.72 16.89
C LEU A 42 15.99 33.57 17.90
N SER A 43 16.40 33.81 19.15
CA SER A 43 16.29 32.83 20.25
C SER A 43 14.84 32.69 20.68
N LYS A 44 14.13 33.81 20.85
CA LYS A 44 12.69 33.80 21.14
C LYS A 44 11.89 33.06 20.09
N GLU A 45 12.16 33.27 18.81
CA GLU A 45 11.51 32.53 17.73
C GLU A 45 11.81 31.02 17.78
N MET A 46 13.03 30.63 18.15
CA MET A 46 13.36 29.22 18.34
C MET A 46 12.56 28.63 19.50
N ASP A 47 12.46 29.36 20.62
CA ASP A 47 11.68 28.94 21.78
C ASP A 47 10.20 28.81 21.43
N ASP A 48 9.63 29.74 20.65
CA ASP A 48 8.25 29.65 20.17
C ASP A 48 8.06 28.44 19.26
N LEU A 49 8.98 28.17 18.33
CA LEU A 49 8.90 27.00 17.45
C LEU A 49 8.96 25.68 18.24
N VAL A 50 9.90 25.57 19.17
CA VAL A 50 10.07 24.38 20.02
C VAL A 50 8.90 24.24 20.99
N GLY A 51 8.44 25.34 21.58
CA GLY A 51 7.36 25.38 22.56
C GLY A 51 5.99 25.09 21.96
N THR A 52 5.79 25.38 20.67
CA THR A 52 4.54 25.07 19.94
C THR A 52 4.58 23.73 19.20
N TYR A 53 5.76 23.10 19.11
CA TYR A 53 5.89 21.77 18.52
C TYR A 53 5.08 20.75 19.31
N HIS A 54 4.28 19.97 18.58
CA HIS A 54 3.64 18.79 19.12
C HIS A 54 3.69 17.66 18.10
N CYS A 55 3.84 16.43 18.58
CA CYS A 55 3.89 15.25 17.74
C CYS A 55 2.48 14.73 17.47
N GLU A 56 1.98 14.92 16.24
CA GLU A 56 0.65 14.46 15.83
C GLU A 56 0.47 12.95 16.03
N TRP A 57 1.50 12.15 15.75
CA TRP A 57 1.49 10.70 15.99
C TRP A 57 1.37 10.34 17.48
N THR A 58 2.01 11.11 18.36
CA THR A 58 1.84 10.90 19.81
C THR A 58 0.40 11.16 20.24
N ASN A 59 -0.22 12.18 19.65
CA ASN A 59 -1.63 12.49 19.91
C ASN A 59 -2.54 11.35 19.42
N VAL A 60 -2.29 10.82 18.22
CA VAL A 60 -3.00 9.65 17.69
C VAL A 60 -2.84 8.44 18.61
N VAL A 61 -1.62 8.10 19.01
CA VAL A 61 -1.35 6.89 19.84
C VAL A 61 -2.01 6.99 21.22
N ARG A 62 -2.07 8.19 21.81
CA ARG A 62 -2.67 8.42 23.13
C ARG A 62 -4.20 8.51 23.10
N ASP A 63 -4.79 8.80 21.95
CA ASP A 63 -6.23 8.93 21.77
C ASP A 63 -6.82 7.64 21.20
N SER A 64 -7.65 6.94 21.99
CA SER A 64 -8.30 5.70 21.55
C SER A 64 -9.26 5.89 20.38
N GLY A 65 -9.91 7.05 20.27
CA GLY A 65 -10.79 7.37 19.15
C GLY A 65 -9.99 7.51 17.85
N ARG A 66 -8.88 8.27 17.88
CA ARG A 66 -8.01 8.43 16.71
C ARG A 66 -7.34 7.12 16.28
N ARG A 67 -6.97 6.24 17.22
CA ARG A 67 -6.41 4.92 16.89
C ARG A 67 -7.38 4.06 16.07
N ASN A 68 -8.69 4.22 16.23
CA ASN A 68 -9.66 3.43 15.47
C ASN A 68 -9.57 3.68 13.95
N ALA A 69 -9.18 4.89 13.53
CA ALA A 69 -8.97 5.22 12.12
C ALA A 69 -7.78 4.47 11.47
N PHE A 70 -6.89 3.86 12.28
CA PHE A 70 -5.71 3.12 11.80
C PHE A 70 -5.87 1.59 11.92
N ARG A 71 -7.06 1.09 12.25
CA ARG A 71 -7.31 -0.35 12.24
C ARG A 71 -7.36 -0.85 10.80
N GLN A 72 -6.81 -2.05 10.59
CA GLN A 72 -6.84 -2.67 9.26
C GLN A 72 -8.26 -3.03 8.84
N PHE A 73 -9.08 -3.56 9.76
CA PHE A 73 -10.45 -3.97 9.47
C PHE A 73 -11.42 -3.37 10.49
N VAL A 74 -12.57 -2.92 10.02
CA VAL A 74 -13.61 -2.38 10.91
C VAL A 74 -14.50 -3.45 11.54
N ASN A 75 -14.48 -4.68 11.01
CA ASN A 75 -15.34 -5.78 11.45
C ASN A 75 -14.62 -6.86 12.29
N THR A 76 -13.30 -6.76 12.43
CA THR A 76 -12.50 -7.73 13.20
C THR A 76 -11.22 -7.07 13.72
N ASP A 77 -10.69 -7.58 14.84
CA ASP A 77 -9.37 -7.19 15.37
C ASP A 77 -8.23 -8.04 14.79
N GLU A 78 -8.52 -8.95 13.85
CA GLU A 78 -7.51 -9.70 13.12
C GLU A 78 -6.61 -8.80 12.28
N VAL A 79 -5.36 -9.24 12.09
CA VAL A 79 -4.39 -8.58 11.22
C VAL A 79 -4.02 -9.55 10.11
N GLN A 80 -3.96 -9.04 8.88
CA GLN A 80 -3.63 -9.82 7.70
C GLN A 80 -2.44 -9.20 6.97
N GLN A 81 -1.40 -10.00 6.77
CA GLN A 81 -0.23 -9.57 6.00
C GLN A 81 -0.58 -9.48 4.52
N VAL A 82 -0.15 -8.39 3.87
CA VAL A 82 -0.39 -8.12 2.44
C VAL A 82 0.90 -8.20 1.60
N SER A 83 2.05 -8.31 2.26
CA SER A 83 3.37 -8.48 1.66
C SER A 83 4.27 -9.25 2.61
N GLU A 84 5.12 -10.10 2.06
CA GLU A 84 6.15 -10.82 2.80
C GLU A 84 7.19 -9.84 3.38
N SER A 85 7.57 -10.04 4.64
CA SER A 85 8.64 -9.27 5.27
C SER A 85 10.00 -9.90 4.98
N ILE A 86 10.80 -9.25 4.13
CA ILE A 86 12.15 -9.67 3.77
C ILE A 86 13.15 -9.01 4.72
N SER A 87 14.19 -9.75 5.12
CA SER A 87 15.33 -9.21 5.87
C SER A 87 16.45 -8.83 4.91
N GLU A 88 16.79 -7.55 4.86
CA GLU A 88 17.90 -7.02 4.05
C GLU A 88 18.75 -6.07 4.91
N ARG A 89 20.07 -6.30 4.94
CA ARG A 89 21.01 -5.51 5.77
C ARG A 89 20.57 -5.39 7.23
N SER A 90 20.02 -6.48 7.79
CA SER A 90 19.47 -6.56 9.17
C SER A 90 18.23 -5.70 9.44
N GLN A 91 17.57 -5.18 8.40
CA GLN A 91 16.30 -4.47 8.50
C GLN A 91 15.19 -5.27 7.81
N LYS A 92 13.96 -5.19 8.34
CA LYS A 92 12.79 -5.76 7.69
C LYS A 92 12.21 -4.75 6.72
N ARG A 93 11.92 -5.19 5.50
CA ARG A 93 11.17 -4.42 4.50
C ARG A 93 10.12 -5.29 3.81
N PRO A 94 9.08 -4.70 3.21
CA PRO A 94 8.17 -5.44 2.33
C PRO A 94 8.91 -6.02 1.12
N ALA A 95 8.37 -7.11 0.56
CA ALA A 95 8.77 -7.62 -0.75
C ALA A 95 8.53 -6.57 -1.83
N ASP A 96 9.39 -6.58 -2.86
CA ASP A 96 9.27 -5.63 -3.96
C ASP A 96 8.03 -5.91 -4.81
N TRP A 97 7.60 -4.89 -5.54
CA TRP A 97 6.60 -5.10 -6.56
C TRP A 97 7.22 -5.79 -7.77
N PRO A 98 6.52 -6.73 -8.42
CA PRO A 98 7.00 -7.33 -9.66
C PRO A 98 7.18 -6.24 -10.73
N GLU A 99 8.29 -6.26 -11.49
CA GLU A 99 8.61 -5.26 -12.52
C GLU A 99 7.53 -5.21 -13.61
N ASP A 100 7.15 -6.38 -14.13
CA ASP A 100 6.04 -6.57 -15.07
C ASP A 100 4.80 -7.13 -14.35
N SER A 101 3.82 -6.25 -14.09
CA SER A 101 2.48 -6.71 -13.75
C SER A 101 1.71 -6.97 -15.05
N SER A 102 1.53 -8.23 -15.42
CA SER A 102 0.59 -8.58 -16.49
C SER A 102 -0.80 -7.95 -16.22
N PRO A 103 -1.56 -7.60 -17.27
CA PRO A 103 -2.93 -7.12 -17.11
C PRO A 103 -3.74 -8.01 -16.18
N LEU A 104 -4.31 -7.42 -15.13
CA LEU A 104 -5.15 -8.13 -14.15
C LEU A 104 -6.54 -7.51 -14.16
N ARG A 105 -7.49 -8.27 -14.69
CA ARG A 105 -8.90 -7.90 -14.77
C ARG A 105 -9.69 -8.84 -13.89
N PHE A 106 -10.47 -8.26 -13.00
CA PHE A 106 -11.42 -8.97 -12.17
C PHE A 106 -12.83 -8.56 -12.55
N ASP A 107 -13.71 -9.55 -12.71
CA ASP A 107 -15.14 -9.38 -12.94
C ASP A 107 -15.93 -10.29 -12.00
N VAL A 108 -17.12 -9.85 -11.62
CA VAL A 108 -18.06 -10.67 -10.83
C VAL A 108 -18.36 -12.02 -11.51
N LEU A 109 -18.27 -12.08 -12.84
CA LEU A 109 -18.41 -13.30 -13.64
C LEU A 109 -17.28 -14.33 -13.43
N ASP A 110 -16.14 -13.93 -12.85
CA ASP A 110 -15.04 -14.84 -12.51
C ASP A 110 -15.35 -15.69 -11.28
N VAL A 111 -16.33 -15.27 -10.46
CA VAL A 111 -16.83 -16.05 -9.33
C VAL A 111 -17.60 -17.26 -9.85
N ALA A 112 -17.53 -18.38 -9.11
CA ALA A 112 -18.23 -19.61 -9.46
C ALA A 112 -19.70 -19.35 -9.84
N LYS A 113 -20.11 -19.82 -11.04
CA LYS A 113 -21.42 -19.51 -11.65
C LYS A 113 -22.61 -20.00 -10.81
N ASP A 114 -22.38 -21.01 -9.98
CA ASP A 114 -23.33 -21.64 -9.06
C ASP A 114 -23.31 -21.00 -7.66
N ALA A 115 -22.41 -20.04 -7.41
CA ALA A 115 -22.36 -19.35 -6.13
C ALA A 115 -23.65 -18.56 -5.87
N LYS A 116 -24.20 -18.74 -4.66
CA LYS A 116 -25.44 -18.08 -4.25
C LYS A 116 -25.17 -16.68 -3.71
N TRP A 117 -25.58 -15.65 -4.46
CA TRP A 117 -25.44 -14.25 -4.06
C TRP A 117 -26.54 -13.82 -3.11
N GLU A 118 -26.16 -13.35 -1.92
CA GLU A 118 -27.09 -12.94 -0.86
C GLU A 118 -26.66 -11.62 -0.23
N TRP A 119 -27.62 -10.91 0.38
CA TRP A 119 -27.30 -9.77 1.22
C TRP A 119 -26.69 -10.26 2.53
N ARG A 120 -25.47 -9.83 2.81
CA ARG A 120 -24.72 -10.19 4.02
C ARG A 120 -24.33 -8.92 4.75
N GLU A 121 -24.56 -8.89 6.06
CA GLU A 121 -24.01 -7.86 6.93
C GLU A 121 -22.49 -8.01 7.00
N VAL A 122 -21.77 -6.90 6.82
CA VAL A 122 -20.29 -6.92 6.74
C VAL A 122 -19.61 -6.11 7.84
N CYS A 123 -20.22 -5.01 8.28
CA CYS A 123 -19.73 -4.18 9.38
C CYS A 123 -20.85 -3.27 9.89
N LYS A 124 -20.59 -2.57 10.98
CA LYS A 124 -21.51 -1.56 11.50
C LYS A 124 -21.51 -0.30 10.64
N LEU A 125 -22.67 0.32 10.48
CA LEU A 125 -22.79 1.60 9.76
C LEU A 125 -22.03 2.71 10.48
N SER A 126 -22.09 2.74 11.81
CA SER A 126 -21.32 3.64 12.68
C SER A 126 -19.80 3.51 12.52
N ALA A 127 -19.30 2.38 12.03
CA ALA A 127 -17.87 2.18 11.81
C ALA A 127 -17.33 2.88 10.55
N LEU A 128 -18.20 3.37 9.66
CA LEU A 128 -17.79 4.16 8.50
C LEU A 128 -17.44 5.62 8.85
N ASP A 129 -17.67 6.06 10.09
CA ASP A 129 -17.41 7.45 10.53
C ASP A 129 -17.97 8.50 9.56
N ARG A 130 -19.25 8.33 9.16
CA ARG A 130 -19.90 9.11 8.10
C ARG A 130 -19.80 10.62 8.37
N GLN A 131 -19.12 11.34 7.48
CA GLN A 131 -19.08 12.80 7.48
C GLN A 131 -20.16 13.38 6.56
N THR A 132 -20.47 14.67 6.74
CA THR A 132 -21.48 15.38 5.92
C THR A 132 -20.90 16.06 4.69
N ASP A 133 -19.59 16.31 4.68
CA ASP A 133 -18.88 17.15 3.71
C ASP A 133 -17.78 16.41 2.94
N ALA A 134 -17.38 15.22 3.40
CA ALA A 134 -16.34 14.42 2.77
C ALA A 134 -16.70 12.92 2.70
N PRO A 135 -16.30 12.21 1.62
CA PRO A 135 -16.35 10.76 1.58
C PRO A 135 -15.52 10.14 2.70
N THR A 136 -16.01 9.02 3.21
CA THR A 136 -15.37 8.21 4.26
C THR A 136 -15.28 6.78 3.78
N SER A 137 -14.34 6.02 4.33
CA SER A 137 -14.09 4.66 3.89
C SER A 137 -13.71 3.73 5.03
N ALA A 138 -13.89 2.45 4.78
CA ALA A 138 -13.48 1.38 5.67
C ALA A 138 -13.06 0.15 4.88
N THR A 139 -12.15 -0.63 5.46
CA THR A 139 -11.79 -1.95 4.95
C THR A 139 -12.49 -3.02 5.79
N VAL A 140 -13.09 -4.00 5.12
CA VAL A 140 -13.81 -5.13 5.71
C VAL A 140 -13.07 -6.41 5.34
N LYS A 141 -12.86 -7.30 6.33
CA LYS A 141 -12.40 -8.67 6.07
C LYS A 141 -13.59 -9.58 5.76
N TYR A 142 -13.54 -10.31 4.65
CA TYR A 142 -14.56 -11.28 4.24
C TYR A 142 -13.88 -12.57 3.77
N GLY A 143 -13.79 -13.58 4.65
CA GLY A 143 -12.94 -14.74 4.41
C GLY A 143 -11.46 -14.34 4.37
N ASP A 144 -10.77 -14.73 3.31
CA ASP A 144 -9.40 -14.28 3.02
C ASP A 144 -9.36 -13.03 2.12
N VAL A 145 -10.51 -12.47 1.74
CA VAL A 145 -10.62 -11.26 0.90
C VAL A 145 -10.76 -9.98 1.74
N GLN A 146 -10.21 -8.88 1.23
CA GLN A 146 -10.44 -7.54 1.76
C GLN A 146 -11.36 -6.76 0.83
N LEU A 147 -12.42 -6.19 1.39
CA LEU A 147 -13.39 -5.35 0.69
C LEU A 147 -13.21 -3.91 1.13
N ALA A 148 -13.33 -2.97 0.20
CA ALA A 148 -13.38 -1.55 0.47
C ALA A 148 -14.82 -1.07 0.40
N VAL A 149 -15.24 -0.31 1.40
CA VAL A 149 -16.57 0.30 1.48
C VAL A 149 -16.39 1.79 1.65
N TRP A 150 -17.14 2.58 0.88
CA TRP A 150 -17.17 4.03 0.99
C TRP A 150 -18.57 4.51 1.28
N ASN A 151 -18.68 5.53 2.13
CA ASN A 151 -19.86 6.37 2.25
C ASN A 151 -19.59 7.69 1.53
N ILE A 152 -20.41 8.00 0.53
CA ILE A 152 -20.34 9.25 -0.22
C ILE A 152 -21.52 10.13 0.23
N PRO A 153 -21.27 11.27 0.90
CA PRO A 153 -22.34 12.13 1.41
C PRO A 153 -23.35 12.50 0.32
N GLY A 154 -24.63 12.24 0.59
CA GLY A 154 -25.74 12.48 -0.35
C GLY A 154 -25.85 11.49 -1.53
N ARG A 155 -24.93 10.53 -1.69
CA ARG A 155 -24.94 9.55 -2.80
C ARG A 155 -24.95 8.08 -2.33
N GLY A 156 -24.80 7.86 -1.03
CA GLY A 156 -24.91 6.55 -0.38
C GLY A 156 -23.62 5.72 -0.44
N LEU A 157 -23.78 4.41 -0.24
CA LEU A 157 -22.65 3.49 -0.12
C LEU A 157 -22.14 2.99 -1.48
N ARG A 158 -20.83 2.79 -1.58
CA ARG A 158 -20.16 2.06 -2.67
C ARG A 158 -19.27 0.97 -2.08
N ALA A 159 -19.09 -0.13 -2.81
CA ALA A 159 -18.22 -1.21 -2.37
C ALA A 159 -17.50 -1.88 -3.54
N SER A 160 -16.27 -2.33 -3.28
CA SER A 160 -15.46 -3.08 -4.23
C SER A 160 -14.43 -3.95 -3.49
N GLN A 161 -13.63 -4.72 -4.24
CA GLN A 161 -12.42 -5.31 -3.67
C GLN A 161 -11.46 -4.21 -3.18
N ASN A 162 -10.72 -4.44 -2.11
CA ASN A 162 -9.71 -3.49 -1.64
C ASN A 162 -8.39 -3.55 -2.44
N MET A 163 -8.16 -4.64 -3.17
CA MET A 163 -6.94 -4.85 -3.95
C MET A 163 -6.97 -4.05 -5.26
N CYS A 164 -5.99 -3.17 -5.43
CA CYS A 164 -5.65 -2.57 -6.71
C CYS A 164 -4.89 -3.60 -7.58
N PRO A 165 -5.41 -3.96 -8.76
CA PRO A 165 -4.84 -4.98 -9.62
C PRO A 165 -3.52 -4.55 -10.29
N HIS A 166 -3.14 -3.27 -10.24
CA HIS A 166 -1.88 -2.78 -10.83
C HIS A 166 -0.66 -3.47 -10.22
N ARG A 167 -0.48 -3.30 -8.91
CA ARG A 167 0.69 -3.82 -8.17
C ARG A 167 0.25 -4.74 -7.04
N ARG A 168 -0.96 -5.32 -7.15
CA ARG A 168 -1.57 -6.21 -6.15
C ARG A 168 -1.59 -5.59 -4.74
N ALA A 169 -1.82 -4.28 -4.67
CA ALA A 169 -1.75 -3.52 -3.42
C ALA A 169 -3.15 -3.35 -2.82
N PHE A 170 -3.34 -3.70 -1.56
CA PHE A 170 -4.62 -3.65 -0.83
C PHE A 170 -4.84 -2.26 -0.23
N VAL A 171 -5.13 -1.28 -1.08
CA VAL A 171 -5.08 0.17 -0.74
C VAL A 171 -6.25 0.97 -1.30
N LEU A 172 -7.24 0.33 -1.91
CA LEU A 172 -8.31 1.09 -2.57
C LEU A 172 -9.17 1.85 -1.56
N ALA A 173 -9.43 1.30 -0.37
CA ALA A 173 -10.15 2.00 0.70
C ALA A 173 -9.52 3.36 1.05
N ASP A 174 -8.20 3.49 0.96
CA ASP A 174 -7.45 4.74 1.18
C ASP A 174 -7.42 5.67 -0.06
N GLY A 175 -8.09 5.26 -1.15
CA GLY A 175 -8.18 6.00 -2.39
C GLY A 175 -9.12 7.19 -2.30
N LEU A 176 -8.87 8.19 -3.14
CA LEU A 176 -9.71 9.38 -3.24
C LEU A 176 -10.92 9.09 -4.12
N ILE A 177 -12.10 9.46 -3.64
CA ILE A 177 -13.33 9.40 -4.42
C ILE A 177 -13.42 10.65 -5.31
N GLY A 178 -13.55 10.42 -6.61
CA GLY A 178 -13.75 11.44 -7.61
C GLY A 178 -15.02 11.21 -8.42
N GLN A 179 -15.35 12.19 -9.25
CA GLN A 179 -16.44 12.14 -10.21
C GLN A 179 -15.90 12.59 -11.55
N ASP A 180 -16.43 12.01 -12.62
CA ASP A 180 -16.15 12.46 -13.98
C ASP A 180 -17.21 13.46 -14.47
N GLU A 181 -17.07 13.91 -15.72
CA GLU A 181 -18.01 14.85 -16.36
C GLU A 181 -19.43 14.27 -16.55
N GLN A 182 -19.62 12.96 -16.33
CA GLN A 182 -20.88 12.24 -16.43
C GLN A 182 -21.45 11.88 -15.04
N ASP A 183 -20.93 12.51 -13.98
CA ASP A 183 -21.26 12.28 -12.58
C ASP A 183 -20.99 10.84 -12.09
N ARG A 184 -20.21 10.04 -12.81
CA ARG A 184 -19.88 8.67 -12.40
C ARG A 184 -18.79 8.71 -11.33
N GLU A 185 -19.03 8.00 -10.24
CA GLU A 185 -18.04 7.95 -9.15
C GLU A 185 -16.94 6.95 -9.48
N TYR A 186 -15.71 7.33 -9.15
CA TYR A 186 -14.55 6.45 -9.21
C TYR A 186 -13.71 6.59 -7.95
N VAL A 187 -12.92 5.56 -7.65
CA VAL A 187 -11.82 5.63 -6.70
C VAL A 187 -10.49 5.74 -7.43
N SER A 188 -9.68 6.72 -7.06
CA SER A 188 -8.29 6.83 -7.51
C SER A 188 -7.38 6.04 -6.58
N CYS A 189 -6.66 5.06 -7.13
CA CYS A 189 -5.63 4.34 -6.37
C CYS A 189 -4.61 5.32 -5.78
N PRO A 190 -4.33 5.29 -4.46
CA PRO A 190 -3.46 6.27 -3.82
C PRO A 190 -2.00 6.17 -4.31
N LEU A 191 -1.57 4.97 -4.70
CA LEU A 191 -0.20 4.70 -5.15
C LEU A 191 0.06 5.12 -6.60
N HIS A 192 -0.85 4.84 -7.52
CA HIS A 192 -0.58 4.93 -8.96
C HIS A 192 -1.61 5.76 -9.76
N LYS A 193 -2.60 6.35 -9.08
CA LYS A 193 -3.58 7.28 -9.65
C LYS A 193 -4.43 6.71 -10.81
N ARG A 194 -4.54 5.38 -10.89
CA ARG A 194 -5.54 4.72 -11.73
C ARG A 194 -6.93 4.88 -11.13
N ASN A 195 -7.89 5.23 -11.97
CA ASN A 195 -9.26 5.50 -11.56
C ASN A 195 -10.13 4.28 -11.87
N TYR A 196 -10.84 3.77 -10.88
CA TYR A 196 -11.76 2.63 -11.02
C TYR A 196 -13.19 3.06 -10.72
N TYR A 197 -14.10 2.87 -11.67
CA TYR A 197 -15.51 3.25 -11.49
C TYR A 197 -16.20 2.35 -10.47
N LEU A 198 -17.03 2.96 -9.61
CA LEU A 198 -17.63 2.29 -8.45
C LEU A 198 -19.09 1.87 -8.64
N ASP A 199 -19.65 2.01 -9.84
CA ASP A 199 -21.00 1.52 -10.12
C ASP A 199 -21.08 0.00 -9.83
N PRO A 200 -22.10 -0.48 -9.09
CA PRO A 200 -22.22 -1.90 -8.76
C PRO A 200 -22.57 -2.77 -9.97
N LYS A 201 -23.00 -2.18 -11.10
CA LYS A 201 -23.37 -2.89 -12.31
C LYS A 201 -22.24 -2.79 -13.35
N PRO A 202 -21.64 -3.92 -13.76
CA PRO A 202 -20.66 -3.94 -14.85
C PRO A 202 -21.19 -3.33 -16.15
N SER A 203 -22.50 -3.45 -16.42
CA SER A 203 -23.17 -2.85 -17.59
C SER A 203 -23.04 -1.32 -17.66
N ASN A 204 -22.92 -0.66 -16.51
CA ASN A 204 -22.75 0.79 -16.42
C ASN A 204 -21.28 1.22 -16.42
N GLY A 205 -20.36 0.28 -16.60
CA GLY A 205 -18.92 0.51 -16.49
C GLY A 205 -18.35 0.32 -15.09
N GLY A 206 -19.12 -0.24 -14.16
CA GLY A 206 -18.65 -0.67 -12.84
C GLY A 206 -17.37 -1.49 -12.94
N GLY A 207 -16.38 -1.15 -12.12
CA GLY A 207 -15.10 -1.85 -12.07
C GLY A 207 -14.11 -1.49 -13.18
N LYS A 208 -14.54 -0.80 -14.25
CA LYS A 208 -13.64 -0.39 -15.34
C LYS A 208 -12.61 0.60 -14.82
N CYS A 209 -11.39 0.46 -15.31
CA CYS A 209 -10.28 1.35 -15.01
C CYS A 209 -10.06 2.37 -16.14
N SER A 210 -9.45 3.51 -15.82
CA SER A 210 -8.89 4.43 -16.79
C SER A 210 -7.81 3.78 -17.68
N ASP A 211 -7.20 2.72 -17.18
CA ASP A 211 -6.26 1.84 -17.90
C ASP A 211 -6.95 0.52 -18.21
N SER A 212 -7.19 0.24 -19.49
CA SER A 212 -7.95 -0.92 -19.97
C SER A 212 -7.39 -2.27 -19.52
N ASP A 213 -6.13 -2.34 -19.13
CA ASP A 213 -5.50 -3.58 -18.68
C ASP A 213 -5.96 -4.04 -17.30
N TYR A 214 -6.76 -3.21 -16.62
CA TYR A 214 -7.15 -3.43 -15.24
C TYR A 214 -8.65 -3.27 -15.04
N SER A 215 -9.20 -4.08 -14.14
CA SER A 215 -10.56 -3.89 -13.62
C SER A 215 -10.66 -4.45 -12.21
N ILE A 216 -11.66 -3.99 -11.47
CA ILE A 216 -11.96 -4.45 -10.12
C ILE A 216 -13.40 -4.97 -10.04
N MET A 217 -13.66 -5.87 -9.11
CA MET A 217 -15.04 -6.22 -8.75
C MET A 217 -15.67 -5.12 -7.92
N THR A 218 -16.89 -4.71 -8.30
CA THR A 218 -17.77 -3.85 -7.50
C THR A 218 -18.95 -4.66 -6.97
N PHE A 219 -19.49 -4.23 -5.83
CA PHE A 219 -20.57 -4.93 -5.15
C PHE A 219 -21.73 -3.98 -4.84
N GLU A 220 -22.95 -4.50 -4.91
CA GLU A 220 -24.12 -3.76 -4.43
C GLU A 220 -24.01 -3.57 -2.92
N ALA A 221 -24.21 -2.33 -2.46
CA ALA A 221 -24.14 -1.95 -1.06
C ALA A 221 -25.43 -1.25 -0.64
N LYS A 222 -25.90 -1.55 0.58
CA LYS A 222 -27.03 -0.86 1.21
C LYS A 222 -26.74 -0.63 2.68
N GLU A 223 -27.25 0.48 3.20
CA GLU A 223 -27.28 0.76 4.63
C GLU A 223 -28.57 0.24 5.24
N ASP A 224 -28.49 -0.22 6.48
CA ASP A 224 -29.60 -0.57 7.34
C ASP A 224 -29.45 0.24 8.63
N GLU A 225 -30.10 1.41 8.66
CA GLU A 225 -30.01 2.34 9.78
C GLU A 225 -30.69 1.81 11.04
N GLU A 226 -31.71 0.93 10.90
CA GLU A 226 -32.42 0.35 12.03
C GLU A 226 -31.51 -0.60 12.82
N ASN A 227 -30.68 -1.36 12.12
CA ASN A 227 -29.77 -2.35 12.71
C ASN A 227 -28.31 -1.88 12.85
N ASP A 228 -28.01 -0.60 12.54
CA ASP A 228 -26.64 -0.06 12.49
C ASP A 228 -25.71 -0.92 11.62
N ALA A 229 -26.18 -1.33 10.43
CA ALA A 229 -25.51 -2.34 9.62
C ALA A 229 -25.23 -1.87 8.19
N VAL A 230 -24.09 -2.29 7.65
CA VAL A 230 -23.76 -2.23 6.23
C VAL A 230 -23.98 -3.61 5.64
N LEU A 231 -24.80 -3.71 4.59
CA LEU A 231 -25.01 -4.95 3.87
C LEU A 231 -24.45 -4.87 2.45
N LEU A 232 -23.71 -5.90 2.06
CA LEU A 232 -23.22 -6.09 0.70
C LEU A 232 -23.87 -7.31 0.08
N ARG A 233 -24.13 -7.27 -1.23
CA ARG A 233 -24.57 -8.45 -1.98
C ARG A 233 -23.34 -9.25 -2.38
N LEU A 234 -23.09 -10.36 -1.69
CA LEU A 234 -21.86 -11.16 -1.80
C LEU A 234 -22.16 -12.66 -1.97
N PRO A 235 -21.29 -13.39 -2.69
CA PRO A 235 -21.32 -14.86 -2.71
C PRO A 235 -20.76 -15.41 -1.39
N PRO A 236 -20.83 -16.73 -1.14
CA PRO A 236 -20.09 -17.36 -0.05
C PRO A 236 -18.58 -17.05 -0.10
N THR A 237 -17.90 -17.07 1.05
CA THR A 237 -16.50 -16.63 1.18
C THR A 237 -15.55 -17.46 0.31
N ASP A 238 -15.74 -18.78 0.26
CA ASP A 238 -14.95 -19.71 -0.55
C ASP A 238 -14.98 -19.37 -2.05
N ALA A 239 -16.13 -18.97 -2.57
CA ALA A 239 -16.28 -18.56 -3.96
C ALA A 239 -15.51 -17.27 -4.28
N LEU A 240 -15.45 -16.33 -3.33
CA LEU A 240 -14.69 -15.08 -3.51
C LEU A 240 -13.19 -15.28 -3.25
N ASP A 241 -12.84 -16.09 -2.25
CA ASP A 241 -11.45 -16.43 -1.89
C ASP A 241 -10.73 -17.08 -3.07
N ALA A 242 -11.41 -17.93 -3.84
CA ALA A 242 -10.83 -18.57 -5.04
C ALA A 242 -10.26 -17.55 -6.05
N VAL A 243 -10.87 -16.36 -6.12
CA VAL A 243 -10.50 -15.31 -7.07
C VAL A 243 -9.64 -14.23 -6.42
N LEU A 244 -10.07 -13.69 -5.27
CA LEU A 244 -9.55 -12.46 -4.64
C LEU A 244 -8.82 -12.68 -3.31
N SER A 245 -8.49 -13.91 -2.94
CA SER A 245 -7.74 -14.23 -1.71
C SER A 245 -6.52 -13.33 -1.53
N THR A 246 -6.41 -12.68 -0.37
CA THR A 246 -5.26 -11.85 -0.03
C THR A 246 -4.00 -12.70 0.04
N SER A 247 -4.08 -13.90 0.60
CA SER A 247 -2.94 -14.81 0.74
C SER A 247 -2.42 -15.30 -0.61
N LYS A 248 -3.30 -15.36 -1.63
CA LYS A 248 -2.96 -15.67 -3.02
C LYS A 248 -2.27 -14.50 -3.72
N TRP A 249 -2.70 -13.26 -3.47
CA TRP A 249 -2.20 -12.08 -4.18
C TRP A 249 -1.16 -11.25 -3.41
N MET A 250 -0.85 -11.62 -2.17
CA MET A 250 0.18 -10.94 -1.39
C MET A 250 1.54 -11.02 -2.09
N LEU A 251 2.33 -9.95 -1.96
CA LEU A 251 3.66 -9.90 -2.58
C LEU A 251 4.61 -10.87 -1.87
N ARG A 252 5.31 -11.71 -2.65
CA ARG A 252 6.26 -12.70 -2.14
C ARG A 252 7.58 -12.59 -2.89
N ARG A 253 8.68 -12.76 -2.16
CA ARG A 253 10.04 -12.74 -2.73
C ARG A 253 10.23 -13.83 -3.79
N ALA A 254 9.72 -15.03 -3.52
CA ALA A 254 9.86 -16.16 -4.44
C ALA A 254 9.17 -15.93 -5.79
N GLU A 255 8.06 -15.19 -5.82
CA GLU A 255 7.37 -14.85 -7.07
C GLU A 255 8.17 -13.84 -7.90
N GLU A 256 8.77 -12.85 -7.24
CA GLU A 256 9.67 -11.89 -7.88
C GLU A 256 10.92 -12.59 -8.43
N GLU A 257 11.57 -13.43 -7.62
CA GLU A 257 12.74 -14.20 -8.05
C GLU A 257 12.39 -15.14 -9.22
N ALA A 258 11.23 -15.80 -9.18
CA ALA A 258 10.75 -16.65 -10.28
C ALA A 258 10.47 -15.84 -11.55
N SER A 259 9.85 -14.66 -11.43
CA SER A 259 9.59 -13.76 -12.56
C SER A 259 10.91 -13.26 -13.18
N HIS A 260 11.88 -12.90 -12.34
CA HIS A 260 13.20 -12.46 -12.78
C HIS A 260 13.98 -13.59 -13.47
N LEU A 261 13.93 -14.82 -12.94
CA LEU A 261 14.58 -15.99 -13.53
C LEU A 261 13.91 -16.46 -14.83
N ALA A 262 12.59 -16.26 -14.95
CA ALA A 262 11.80 -16.72 -16.10
C ALA A 262 11.93 -15.84 -17.35
N GLY A 263 12.68 -14.73 -17.30
CA GLY A 263 13.12 -13.93 -18.45
C GLY A 263 12.06 -13.78 -19.56
N VAL A 264 11.09 -12.87 -19.38
CA VAL A 264 10.10 -12.38 -20.36
C VAL A 264 9.98 -13.23 -21.65
N SER A 265 9.30 -14.37 -21.58
CA SER A 265 8.51 -14.91 -22.70
C SER A 265 7.59 -16.04 -22.25
N ASP A 266 6.30 -15.81 -22.49
CA ASP A 266 5.21 -16.78 -22.57
C ASP A 266 4.80 -17.54 -21.29
N HIS A 267 3.67 -17.16 -20.71
CA HIS A 267 3.02 -17.91 -19.63
C HIS A 267 1.89 -18.79 -20.18
N SER A 268 2.26 -19.92 -20.78
CA SER A 268 1.44 -21.13 -20.67
C SER A 268 1.92 -21.92 -19.45
N ILE A 269 1.14 -21.88 -18.37
CA ILE A 269 1.36 -22.79 -17.24
C ILE A 269 0.83 -24.16 -17.69
N GLU A 270 1.70 -25.03 -18.21
CA GLU A 270 1.38 -26.44 -18.35
C GLU A 270 1.33 -27.08 -16.95
N ILE A 271 0.11 -27.43 -16.52
CA ILE A 271 -0.12 -28.27 -15.35
C ILE A 271 0.38 -29.68 -15.71
N SER A 272 1.66 -29.94 -15.46
CA SER A 272 2.21 -31.29 -15.54
C SER A 272 1.64 -32.11 -14.38
N GLY A 273 0.90 -33.17 -14.71
CA GLY A 273 0.46 -34.18 -13.75
C GLY A 273 1.67 -34.89 -13.09
N PRO A 274 1.43 -35.69 -12.04
CA PRO A 274 2.50 -36.38 -11.32
C PRO A 274 3.35 -37.22 -12.28
N LEU A 275 4.67 -37.06 -12.18
CA LEU A 275 5.66 -37.76 -13.01
C LEU A 275 5.44 -39.28 -12.91
N PRO A 276 5.53 -40.02 -14.04
CA PRO A 276 5.48 -41.48 -13.99
C PRO A 276 6.61 -42.01 -13.09
N PRO A 277 6.40 -43.15 -12.38
CA PRO A 277 7.32 -43.66 -11.36
C PRO A 277 8.78 -43.77 -11.82
N SER A 278 9.00 -44.08 -13.10
CA SER A 278 10.33 -44.20 -13.70
C SER A 278 11.12 -42.88 -13.71
N GLN A 279 10.45 -41.74 -13.87
CA GLN A 279 11.07 -40.41 -13.85
C GLN A 279 11.27 -39.89 -12.42
N MET A 280 10.46 -40.39 -11.47
CA MET A 280 10.62 -40.07 -10.04
C MET A 280 11.84 -40.77 -9.44
N GLU A 281 12.11 -42.01 -9.82
CA GLU A 281 13.31 -42.76 -9.40
C GLU A 281 14.61 -42.14 -9.94
N GLU A 282 14.61 -41.64 -11.17
CA GLU A 282 15.78 -40.97 -11.76
C GLU A 282 16.09 -39.64 -11.06
N ARG A 283 15.05 -38.90 -10.67
CA ARG A 283 15.18 -37.63 -9.92
C ARG A 283 15.69 -37.87 -8.49
N LEU A 284 15.26 -38.94 -7.83
CA LEU A 284 15.77 -39.34 -6.51
C LEU A 284 17.25 -39.74 -6.58
N ARG A 285 17.67 -40.47 -7.61
CA ARG A 285 19.08 -40.83 -7.83
C ARG A 285 19.99 -39.61 -8.07
N LEU A 286 19.48 -38.57 -8.71
CA LEU A 286 20.20 -37.30 -8.91
C LEU A 286 20.33 -36.48 -7.62
N MET A 287 19.37 -36.58 -6.70
CA MET A 287 19.41 -35.88 -5.40
C MET A 287 20.37 -36.54 -4.40
N ASP A 288 20.50 -37.86 -4.44
CA ASP A 288 21.43 -38.60 -3.56
C ASP A 288 22.91 -38.45 -3.97
N GLY A 289 23.20 -37.96 -5.18
CA GLY A 289 24.57 -37.77 -5.70
C GLY A 289 25.27 -36.46 -5.31
N ILE A 290 24.62 -35.56 -4.56
CA ILE A 290 25.15 -34.21 -4.25
C ILE A 290 25.80 -34.13 -2.86
N THR A 291 25.74 -35.19 -2.04
CA THR A 291 26.32 -35.19 -0.69
C THR A 291 27.75 -35.74 -0.63
N SER A 292 28.72 -35.07 -1.30
CA SER A 292 30.15 -35.09 -0.89
C SER A 292 31.05 -34.30 -1.85
N GLN A 293 31.17 -32.99 -1.69
CA GLN A 293 32.40 -32.26 -2.06
C GLN A 293 32.67 -31.14 -1.04
N GLU A 294 33.87 -31.18 -0.46
CA GLU A 294 34.39 -30.22 0.52
C GLU A 294 34.57 -28.82 -0.10
N ALA A 295 34.28 -27.78 0.69
CA ALA A 295 34.46 -26.38 0.31
C ALA A 295 35.96 -26.00 0.26
N PRO A 296 36.44 -25.27 -0.78
CA PRO A 296 37.80 -24.76 -0.79
C PRO A 296 37.93 -23.56 0.15
N THR A 297 38.89 -23.62 1.08
CA THR A 297 39.35 -22.51 1.91
C THR A 297 40.02 -21.43 1.07
N ALA A 298 39.38 -20.27 0.93
CA ALA A 298 40.01 -19.06 0.37
C ALA A 298 40.66 -18.23 1.49
N GLN A 299 41.97 -17.99 1.35
CA GLN A 299 42.74 -17.08 2.21
C GLN A 299 42.26 -15.63 2.02
N ILE A 300 41.94 -14.97 3.14
CA ILE A 300 41.63 -13.55 3.21
C ILE A 300 42.95 -12.77 3.13
N SER A 301 43.13 -12.02 2.04
CA SER A 301 44.21 -11.03 1.90
C SER A 301 43.63 -9.63 2.15
N CYS A 302 44.07 -8.96 3.22
CA CYS A 302 43.78 -7.56 3.50
C CYS A 302 44.45 -6.66 2.46
N GLY A 303 43.67 -6.08 1.54
CA GLY A 303 44.09 -4.96 0.71
C GLY A 303 43.98 -3.65 1.47
N SER A 304 45.10 -2.97 1.67
CA SER A 304 45.20 -1.61 2.18
C SER A 304 44.82 -0.60 1.09
N SER A 305 43.67 0.06 1.23
CA SER A 305 43.42 1.33 0.53
C SER A 305 43.20 2.42 1.56
N ALA A 306 44.23 3.25 1.72
CA ALA A 306 44.14 4.52 2.43
C ALA A 306 43.19 5.44 1.65
N LEU A 307 42.28 6.06 2.39
CA LEU A 307 41.47 7.20 1.95
C LEU A 307 42.38 8.42 1.85
N ASP A 308 42.53 8.97 0.65
CA ASP A 308 42.98 10.35 0.46
C ASP A 308 41.76 11.22 0.13
N TRP A 309 41.79 12.42 0.72
CA TRP A 309 40.72 13.41 0.93
C TRP A 309 39.97 13.89 -0.32
#